data_AF-A0A917CCL7-F1
#
_entry.id   AF-A0A917CCL7-F1
#
_cell.length_a   1.000
_cell.length_b   1.000
_cell.length_c   1.000
_cell.angle_alpha   90.00
_cell.angle_beta   90.00
_cell.angle_gamma   90.00
#
_symmetry.space_group_name_H-M   'P 1'
#
loop_
_entity.id
_entity.type
_entity.pdbx_description
1 polymer ?
#
loop_
_entity_poly.entity_id
_entity_poly.type
_entity_poly.pdbx_seq_one_letter_code
_entity_poly.pdbx_strand_id
1 'polypeptide(L)'
;MKKFRHWLVLSLAVILMITSMSPAFAQTTGISGSSVHAAAAQQSKAGHWAEASIDRWTGNGIINGYEDGTFQPDRSITRAEFVNVLNKVFGFTAQADTHFSDVPTDAWYRSALSVAKAAGYYEGFPNNEAKASAEITRQDAVTLLARVFSLKPANGSSVTFKDSAALSSDAREAVSALSGVISGYESGAFLPAGKITRAEAITLVDRLVSGYFSVSGEFAGGNIAGNSIINTSGVLLKEAALSGNLYLTAGIGSGEATLDGVTVKGHTFVSGGGENSVNLNQSMLNEVTVDRKEGRVRLHLTGTTRIAKVTLNSDGLLELAEGTIMEQVVLNHKAEIKLASGAKINSLVINESAANTSITGAGDIGSLIVQASGVTLNGKLLAPGTTVVIGGAAACGSANCHHRSGERRIIRRDTNSGANSSSNRRAGR
;
A
#
# COMPACT_ATOMS: atom_id res chain seq x y z
N MET A 1 20.36 -18.06 72.63
CA MET A 1 20.84 -19.34 73.17
C MET A 1 20.53 -20.42 72.14
N LYS A 2 21.40 -20.62 71.14
CA LYS A 2 22.40 -21.71 71.06
C LYS A 2 21.83 -23.10 71.40
N LYS A 3 21.68 -23.90 70.33
CA LYS A 3 21.98 -25.34 70.21
C LYS A 3 20.99 -26.34 70.83
N PHE A 4 20.29 -27.08 69.97
CA PHE A 4 20.34 -28.55 70.01
C PHE A 4 20.09 -29.10 68.60
N ARG A 5 21.20 -29.33 67.89
CA ARG A 5 21.29 -30.06 66.63
C ARG A 5 21.48 -31.54 66.98
N HIS A 6 20.78 -32.41 66.24
CA HIS A 6 21.27 -33.71 65.77
C HIS A 6 21.35 -34.85 66.80
N TRP A 7 20.33 -35.70 66.80
CA TRP A 7 20.49 -37.16 66.96
C TRP A 7 19.72 -37.82 65.81
N LEU A 8 20.46 -38.33 64.81
CA LEU A 8 20.49 -39.75 64.40
C LEU A 8 19.10 -40.27 63.98
N VAL A 9 18.71 -40.41 62.72
CA VAL A 9 19.30 -41.16 61.59
C VAL A 9 19.56 -42.65 61.93
N LEU A 10 18.83 -43.50 61.20
CA LEU A 10 19.07 -44.92 60.87
C LEU A 10 18.70 -46.02 61.90
N SER A 11 17.52 -46.60 61.70
CA SER A 11 17.20 -48.06 61.67
C SER A 11 15.70 -48.18 61.96
N LEU A 12 14.82 -48.79 61.16
CA LEU A 12 14.98 -50.00 60.39
C LEU A 12 13.81 -50.04 59.38
N ALA A 13 14.13 -50.37 58.13
CA ALA A 13 13.17 -50.68 57.09
C ALA A 13 12.31 -51.89 57.46
N VAL A 14 11.25 -52.10 56.66
CA VAL A 14 10.30 -53.23 56.68
C VAL A 14 9.05 -52.97 57.54
N ILE A 15 8.10 -52.21 56.98
CA ILE A 15 6.72 -52.68 56.76
C ILE A 15 6.29 -52.05 55.43
N LEU A 16 6.49 -52.85 54.38
CA LEU A 16 6.04 -52.63 53.02
C LEU A 16 4.58 -53.11 52.95
N MET A 17 3.77 -52.38 52.18
CA MET A 17 2.43 -52.73 51.70
C MET A 17 1.32 -52.68 52.75
N ILE A 18 0.44 -51.67 52.62
CA ILE A 18 -1.02 -51.83 52.58
C ILE A 18 -1.64 -50.48 52.16
N THR A 19 -2.35 -50.54 51.03
CA THR A 19 -3.42 -49.65 50.57
C THR A 19 -3.09 -48.20 50.19
N SER A 20 -2.58 -48.06 48.96
CA SER A 20 -2.85 -46.96 48.05
C SER A 20 -4.29 -47.05 47.51
N MET A 21 -5.24 -46.35 48.13
CA MET A 21 -6.51 -45.99 47.49
C MET A 21 -6.89 -44.57 47.93
N SER A 22 -6.25 -43.58 47.31
CA SER A 22 -6.80 -42.23 47.28
C SER A 22 -7.98 -42.20 46.31
N PRO A 23 -9.14 -41.62 46.65
CA PRO A 23 -10.21 -41.43 45.69
C PRO A 23 -9.71 -40.53 44.56
N ALA A 24 -9.78 -41.05 43.35
CA ALA A 24 -9.59 -40.29 42.13
C ALA A 24 -10.67 -39.19 42.09
N PHE A 25 -10.26 -37.94 42.32
CA PHE A 25 -11.03 -36.81 41.82
C PHE A 25 -11.05 -36.94 40.29
N ALA A 26 -12.19 -37.37 39.75
CA ALA A 26 -12.48 -37.23 38.34
C ALA A 26 -12.45 -35.73 38.02
N GLN A 27 -11.34 -35.26 37.47
CA GLN A 27 -11.34 -34.03 36.69
C GLN A 27 -12.24 -34.33 35.49
N THR A 28 -13.47 -33.80 35.52
CA THR A 28 -14.23 -33.57 34.30
C THR A 28 -13.39 -32.65 33.43
N THR A 29 -12.62 -33.24 32.52
CA THR A 29 -12.08 -32.54 31.37
C THR A 29 -13.28 -31.99 30.61
N GLY A 30 -13.59 -30.71 30.82
CA GLY A 30 -14.32 -29.95 29.83
C GLY A 30 -13.50 -30.03 28.56
N ILE A 31 -13.88 -30.91 27.63
CA ILE A 31 -13.38 -30.87 26.27
C ILE A 31 -13.97 -29.58 25.70
N SER A 32 -13.19 -28.52 25.78
CA SER A 32 -13.47 -27.25 25.13
C SER A 32 -13.81 -27.56 23.67
N GLY A 33 -15.06 -27.29 23.25
CA GLY A 33 -15.55 -27.57 21.89
C GLY A 33 -14.69 -26.96 20.76
N SER A 34 -13.79 -26.04 21.10
CA SER A 34 -12.77 -25.45 20.22
C SER A 34 -11.78 -26.46 19.63
N SER A 35 -11.43 -27.56 20.33
CA SER A 35 -10.41 -28.50 19.83
C SER A 35 -10.95 -29.49 18.78
N VAL A 36 -12.25 -29.81 18.81
CA VAL A 36 -12.89 -30.74 17.87
C VAL A 36 -13.18 -30.06 16.53
N HIS A 37 -13.62 -28.81 16.53
CA HIS A 37 -13.86 -28.03 15.30
C HIS A 37 -12.55 -27.72 14.56
N ALA A 38 -11.47 -27.41 15.28
CA ALA A 38 -10.16 -27.22 14.68
C ALA A 38 -9.64 -28.51 14.02
N ALA A 39 -9.89 -29.68 14.63
CA ALA A 39 -9.51 -30.97 14.08
C ALA A 39 -10.29 -31.35 12.81
N ALA A 40 -11.61 -31.10 12.78
CA ALA A 40 -12.43 -31.34 11.59
C ALA A 40 -12.03 -30.45 10.41
N ALA A 41 -11.67 -29.18 10.68
CA ALA A 41 -11.22 -28.25 9.65
C ALA A 41 -9.88 -28.72 9.06
N GLN A 42 -8.96 -29.19 9.93
CA GLN A 42 -7.71 -29.80 9.51
C GLN A 42 -7.92 -31.04 8.64
N GLN A 43 -8.80 -31.95 9.05
CA GLN A 43 -9.09 -33.15 8.28
C GLN A 43 -9.68 -32.84 6.90
N SER A 44 -10.54 -31.82 6.79
CA SER A 44 -11.18 -31.46 5.52
C SER A 44 -10.25 -30.86 4.46
N LYS A 45 -9.01 -30.50 4.81
CA LYS A 45 -7.98 -29.96 3.90
C LYS A 45 -6.71 -30.80 3.85
N ALA A 46 -6.59 -31.83 4.67
CA ALA A 46 -5.40 -32.67 4.74
C ALA A 46 -5.13 -33.34 3.38
N GLY A 47 -3.94 -33.13 2.82
CA GLY A 47 -3.54 -33.64 1.51
C GLY A 47 -4.13 -32.87 0.33
N HIS A 48 -4.88 -31.79 0.56
CA HIS A 48 -5.42 -30.93 -0.50
C HIS A 48 -4.31 -30.05 -1.10
N TRP A 49 -4.32 -29.84 -2.41
CA TRP A 49 -3.27 -29.08 -3.12
C TRP A 49 -3.11 -27.63 -2.59
N ALA A 50 -4.19 -27.06 -2.04
CA ALA A 50 -4.22 -25.72 -1.45
C ALA A 50 -3.98 -25.68 0.07
N GLU A 51 -3.68 -26.81 0.72
CA GLU A 51 -3.57 -26.92 2.18
C GLU A 51 -2.62 -25.86 2.77
N ALA A 52 -1.43 -25.70 2.20
CA ALA A 52 -0.44 -24.73 2.69
C ALA A 52 -0.95 -23.28 2.61
N SER A 53 -1.58 -22.90 1.50
CA SER A 53 -2.18 -21.57 1.35
C SER A 53 -3.33 -21.38 2.33
N ILE A 54 -4.20 -22.39 2.49
CA ILE A 54 -5.30 -22.35 3.45
C ILE A 54 -4.76 -22.17 4.88
N ASP A 55 -3.76 -22.95 5.28
CA ASP A 55 -3.15 -22.89 6.61
C ASP A 55 -2.54 -21.52 6.89
N ARG A 56 -1.81 -20.96 5.92
CA ARG A 56 -1.23 -19.62 6.05
C ARG A 56 -2.28 -18.57 6.34
N TRP A 57 -3.37 -18.57 5.57
CA TRP A 57 -4.40 -17.53 5.67
C TRP A 57 -5.38 -17.76 6.82
N THR A 58 -5.60 -19.01 7.23
CA THR A 58 -6.31 -19.33 8.49
C THR A 58 -5.48 -18.95 9.71
N GLY A 59 -4.16 -19.20 9.71
CA GLY A 59 -3.26 -18.80 10.79
C GLY A 59 -3.19 -17.27 10.98
N ASN A 60 -3.47 -16.51 9.93
CA ASN A 60 -3.60 -15.05 9.97
C ASN A 60 -5.03 -14.55 10.24
N GLY A 61 -6.00 -15.44 10.49
CA GLY A 61 -7.40 -15.07 10.76
C GLY A 61 -8.18 -14.51 9.57
N ILE A 62 -7.62 -14.64 8.36
CA ILE A 62 -8.21 -14.08 7.13
C ILE A 62 -9.38 -14.94 6.65
N ILE A 63 -9.23 -16.25 6.67
CA ILE A 63 -10.29 -17.20 6.28
C ILE A 63 -10.43 -18.32 7.31
N ASN A 64 -11.67 -18.61 7.69
CA ASN A 64 -12.01 -19.66 8.65
C ASN A 64 -12.86 -20.75 7.97
N GLY A 65 -12.95 -21.90 8.62
CA GLY A 65 -13.95 -22.93 8.30
C GLY A 65 -15.37 -22.51 8.68
N TYR A 66 -16.33 -23.36 8.33
CA TYR A 66 -17.75 -23.19 8.61
C TYR A 66 -18.10 -23.63 10.03
N GLU A 67 -19.32 -23.31 10.45
CA GLU A 67 -19.86 -23.69 11.77
C GLU A 67 -19.92 -25.20 11.98
N ASP A 68 -20.02 -25.98 10.90
CA ASP A 68 -19.97 -27.45 10.92
C ASP A 68 -18.55 -28.01 11.18
N GLY A 69 -17.57 -27.13 11.36
CA GLY A 69 -16.17 -27.47 11.62
C GLY A 69 -15.36 -27.80 10.36
N THR A 70 -15.92 -27.78 9.16
CA THR A 70 -15.19 -28.09 7.91
C THR A 70 -14.67 -26.82 7.21
N PHE A 71 -13.61 -26.92 6.41
CA PHE A 71 -13.14 -25.80 5.59
C PHE A 71 -13.83 -25.70 4.22
N GLN A 72 -14.22 -26.86 3.67
CA GLN A 72 -14.83 -27.04 2.35
C GLN A 72 -14.02 -26.36 1.22
N PRO A 73 -12.78 -26.79 0.94
CA PRO A 73 -11.90 -26.14 -0.01
C PRO A 73 -12.48 -26.06 -1.44
N ASP A 74 -13.18 -27.11 -1.87
CA ASP A 74 -13.77 -27.24 -3.22
C ASP A 74 -15.17 -26.62 -3.37
N ARG A 75 -15.73 -26.06 -2.28
CA ARG A 75 -16.99 -25.32 -2.38
C ARG A 75 -16.75 -24.00 -3.11
N SER A 76 -17.62 -23.68 -4.07
CA SER A 76 -17.68 -22.36 -4.69
C SER A 76 -17.81 -21.25 -3.65
N ILE A 77 -16.96 -20.23 -3.72
CA ILE A 77 -17.03 -19.09 -2.80
C ILE A 77 -18.08 -18.08 -3.28
N THR A 78 -18.85 -17.53 -2.34
CA THR A 78 -19.77 -16.42 -2.63
C THR A 78 -19.03 -15.10 -2.77
N ARG A 79 -19.64 -14.11 -3.44
CA ARG A 79 -19.08 -12.76 -3.54
C ARG A 79 -18.86 -12.13 -2.17
N ALA A 80 -19.83 -12.28 -1.26
CA ALA A 80 -19.75 -11.81 0.12
C ALA A 80 -18.55 -12.39 0.88
N GLU A 81 -18.35 -13.71 0.80
CA GLU A 81 -17.22 -14.38 1.44
C GLU A 81 -15.89 -13.90 0.88
N PHE A 82 -15.77 -13.76 -0.45
CA PHE A 82 -14.53 -13.28 -1.07
C PHE A 82 -14.24 -11.82 -0.72
N VAL A 83 -15.25 -10.95 -0.73
CA VAL A 83 -15.13 -9.56 -0.28
C VAL A 83 -14.65 -9.49 1.16
N ASN A 84 -15.20 -10.31 2.05
CA ASN A 84 -14.78 -10.36 3.45
C ASN A 84 -13.30 -10.78 3.60
N VAL A 85 -12.83 -11.74 2.80
CA VAL A 85 -11.41 -12.13 2.75
C VAL A 85 -10.55 -10.92 2.36
N LEU A 86 -10.88 -10.22 1.29
CA LEU A 86 -10.08 -9.07 0.81
C LEU A 86 -10.05 -7.92 1.83
N ASN A 87 -11.20 -7.60 2.46
CA ASN A 87 -11.25 -6.60 3.53
C ASN A 87 -10.30 -6.94 4.67
N LYS A 88 -10.27 -8.21 5.11
CA LYS A 88 -9.39 -8.65 6.19
C LYS A 88 -7.91 -8.60 5.80
N VAL A 89 -7.56 -9.01 4.58
CA VAL A 89 -6.16 -8.98 4.10
C VAL A 89 -5.59 -7.57 4.20
N PHE A 90 -6.37 -6.55 3.81
CA PHE A 90 -5.96 -5.16 3.80
C PHE A 90 -6.33 -4.38 5.08
N GLY A 91 -7.05 -5.01 6.02
CA GLY A 91 -7.50 -4.38 7.25
C GLY A 91 -8.47 -3.22 7.03
N PHE A 92 -9.31 -3.29 5.99
CA PHE A 92 -10.32 -2.26 5.75
C PHE A 92 -11.46 -2.36 6.78
N THR A 93 -11.84 -1.22 7.34
CA THR A 93 -12.92 -1.12 8.35
C THR A 93 -13.86 0.06 8.13
N ALA A 94 -13.43 1.10 7.39
CA ALA A 94 -14.25 2.27 7.08
C ALA A 94 -15.44 1.85 6.21
N GLN A 95 -16.63 2.34 6.52
CA GLN A 95 -17.88 1.97 5.85
C GLN A 95 -18.40 3.13 5.00
N ALA A 96 -18.96 2.82 3.84
CA ALA A 96 -19.62 3.81 2.99
C ALA A 96 -21.03 4.09 3.52
N ASP A 97 -21.45 5.35 3.44
CA ASP A 97 -22.79 5.79 3.85
C ASP A 97 -23.91 5.17 2.99
N THR A 98 -23.59 4.83 1.73
CA THR A 98 -24.56 4.23 0.80
C THR A 98 -24.48 2.72 0.81
N HIS A 99 -25.64 2.08 0.78
CA HIS A 99 -25.77 0.64 0.77
C HIS A 99 -26.26 0.12 -0.59
N PHE A 100 -26.00 -1.15 -0.88
CA PHE A 100 -26.53 -1.82 -2.06
C PHE A 100 -28.03 -2.13 -1.90
N SER A 101 -28.77 -2.04 -3.01
CA SER A 101 -30.23 -2.13 -3.06
C SER A 101 -30.79 -3.52 -2.74
N ASP A 102 -30.01 -4.57 -3.01
CA ASP A 102 -30.34 -5.99 -2.82
C ASP A 102 -29.77 -6.59 -1.52
N VAL A 103 -29.21 -5.76 -0.63
CA VAL A 103 -28.60 -6.21 0.62
C VAL A 103 -29.52 -5.90 1.79
N PRO A 104 -30.10 -6.93 2.45
CA PRO A 104 -30.89 -6.76 3.67
C PRO A 104 -30.11 -6.03 4.77
N THR A 105 -30.82 -5.38 5.69
CA THR A 105 -30.22 -4.60 6.79
C THR A 105 -29.56 -5.48 7.85
N ASP A 106 -30.05 -6.71 8.02
CA ASP A 106 -29.59 -7.73 8.98
C ASP A 106 -28.64 -8.77 8.38
N ALA A 107 -28.31 -8.66 7.09
CA ALA A 107 -27.41 -9.59 6.43
C ALA A 107 -25.98 -9.49 7.01
N TRP A 108 -25.40 -10.63 7.38
CA TRP A 108 -24.04 -10.70 7.97
C TRP A 108 -22.96 -10.05 7.10
N TYR A 109 -23.14 -10.07 5.78
CA TYR A 109 -22.21 -9.51 4.80
C TYR A 109 -22.42 -8.03 4.50
N ARG A 110 -23.45 -7.40 5.09
CA ARG A 110 -23.80 -6.00 4.82
C ARG A 110 -22.64 -5.06 5.11
N SER A 111 -22.03 -5.20 6.28
CA SER A 111 -20.91 -4.36 6.69
C SER A 111 -19.71 -4.58 5.77
N ALA A 112 -19.35 -5.84 5.46
CA ALA A 112 -18.24 -6.15 4.57
C ALA A 112 -18.39 -5.51 3.18
N LEU A 113 -19.60 -5.48 2.63
CA LEU A 113 -19.87 -4.83 1.33
C LEU A 113 -19.78 -3.29 1.42
N SER A 114 -20.28 -2.70 2.51
CA SER A 114 -20.14 -1.27 2.74
C SER A 114 -18.66 -0.87 2.88
N VAL A 115 -17.86 -1.70 3.56
CA VAL A 115 -16.40 -1.51 3.68
C VAL A 115 -15.72 -1.59 2.31
N ALA A 116 -16.06 -2.62 1.52
CA ALA A 116 -15.47 -2.80 0.20
C ALA A 116 -15.82 -1.67 -0.77
N LYS A 117 -17.03 -1.09 -0.62
CA LYS A 117 -17.47 0.09 -1.35
C LYS A 117 -16.70 1.33 -0.93
N ALA A 118 -16.48 1.56 0.37
CA ALA A 118 -15.67 2.67 0.86
C ALA A 118 -14.20 2.56 0.43
N ALA A 119 -13.66 1.35 0.42
CA ALA A 119 -12.31 1.07 -0.07
C ALA A 119 -12.20 1.20 -1.60
N GLY A 120 -13.31 1.35 -2.32
CA GLY A 120 -13.35 1.66 -3.75
C GLY A 120 -13.08 0.49 -4.69
N TYR A 121 -12.81 -0.72 -4.17
CA TYR A 121 -12.56 -1.89 -5.03
C TYR A 121 -13.85 -2.63 -5.42
N TYR A 122 -14.97 -2.35 -4.75
CA TYR A 122 -16.27 -2.98 -4.99
C TYR A 122 -17.38 -1.97 -5.25
N GLU A 123 -17.68 -1.73 -6.53
CA GLU A 123 -18.68 -0.74 -6.96
C GLU A 123 -20.10 -1.32 -7.10
N GLY A 124 -20.21 -2.65 -7.09
CA GLY A 124 -21.46 -3.36 -7.35
C GLY A 124 -21.80 -3.51 -8.84
N PHE A 125 -23.07 -3.72 -9.11
CA PHE A 125 -23.65 -3.94 -10.43
C PHE A 125 -24.63 -2.80 -10.77
N PRO A 126 -25.13 -2.75 -12.03
CA PRO A 126 -26.25 -1.87 -12.37
C PRO A 126 -27.39 -1.95 -11.34
N ASN A 127 -28.10 -0.84 -11.16
CA ASN A 127 -29.13 -0.67 -10.11
C ASN A 127 -28.60 -0.71 -8.67
N ASN A 128 -27.29 -0.50 -8.48
CA ASN A 128 -26.63 -0.48 -7.17
C ASN A 128 -26.83 -1.82 -6.43
N GLU A 129 -26.75 -2.94 -7.14
CA GLU A 129 -26.83 -4.29 -6.58
C GLU A 129 -25.43 -4.81 -6.18
N ALA A 130 -25.35 -5.60 -5.11
CA ALA A 130 -24.15 -6.31 -4.70
C ALA A 130 -24.08 -7.73 -5.25
N LYS A 131 -25.20 -8.43 -5.41
CA LYS A 131 -25.26 -9.87 -5.72
C LYS A 131 -24.46 -10.71 -4.70
N ALA A 132 -24.52 -10.32 -3.44
CA ALA A 132 -23.66 -10.77 -2.36
C ALA A 132 -23.62 -12.31 -2.18
N SER A 133 -24.80 -12.93 -2.21
CA SER A 133 -24.96 -14.38 -1.97
C SER A 133 -24.67 -15.24 -3.20
N ALA A 134 -24.46 -14.64 -4.37
CA ALA A 134 -24.14 -15.37 -5.58
C ALA A 134 -22.70 -15.91 -5.52
N GLU A 135 -22.47 -17.10 -6.08
CA GLU A 135 -21.13 -17.64 -6.30
C GLU A 135 -20.36 -16.74 -7.29
N ILE A 136 -19.15 -16.34 -6.90
CA ILE A 136 -18.35 -15.43 -7.72
C ILE A 136 -17.77 -16.15 -8.93
N THR A 137 -17.79 -15.48 -10.08
CA THR A 137 -17.14 -16.00 -11.29
C THR A 137 -15.63 -15.77 -11.22
N ARG A 138 -14.84 -16.59 -11.91
CA ARG A 138 -13.39 -16.46 -11.94
C ARG A 138 -12.96 -15.11 -12.49
N GLN A 139 -13.65 -14.59 -13.52
CA GLN A 139 -13.33 -13.27 -14.06
C GLN A 139 -13.60 -12.16 -13.04
N ASP A 140 -14.71 -12.22 -12.30
CA ASP A 140 -15.03 -11.20 -11.30
C ASP A 140 -14.06 -11.25 -10.13
N ALA A 141 -13.67 -12.44 -9.67
CA ALA A 141 -12.68 -12.59 -8.60
C ALA A 141 -11.34 -11.96 -8.98
N VAL A 142 -10.88 -12.20 -10.20
CA VAL A 142 -9.65 -11.62 -10.75
C VAL A 142 -9.76 -10.10 -10.91
N THR A 143 -10.91 -9.59 -11.36
CA THR A 143 -11.17 -8.15 -11.44
C THR A 143 -11.10 -7.48 -10.06
N LEU A 144 -11.72 -8.08 -9.03
CA LEU A 144 -11.64 -7.54 -7.66
C LEU A 144 -10.22 -7.56 -7.10
N LEU A 145 -9.44 -8.62 -7.38
CA LEU A 145 -8.03 -8.69 -7.00
C LEU A 145 -7.20 -7.60 -7.66
N ALA A 146 -7.33 -7.44 -8.99
CA ALA A 146 -6.61 -6.41 -9.72
C ALA A 146 -6.94 -5.00 -9.18
N ARG A 147 -8.22 -4.74 -8.88
CA ARG A 147 -8.67 -3.46 -8.31
C ARG A 147 -8.10 -3.22 -6.91
N VAL A 148 -8.26 -4.17 -5.97
CA VAL A 148 -7.82 -3.96 -4.57
C VAL A 148 -6.29 -3.84 -4.44
N PHE A 149 -5.55 -4.56 -5.28
CA PHE A 149 -4.08 -4.43 -5.35
C PHE A 149 -3.64 -3.27 -6.26
N SER A 150 -4.56 -2.51 -6.86
CA SER A 150 -4.25 -1.41 -7.80
C SER A 150 -3.31 -1.83 -8.93
N LEU A 151 -3.48 -3.06 -9.44
CA LEU A 151 -2.62 -3.64 -10.46
C LEU A 151 -2.98 -3.10 -11.85
N LYS A 152 -1.95 -2.81 -12.63
CA LYS A 152 -2.09 -2.39 -14.02
C LYS A 152 -1.38 -3.38 -14.94
N PRO A 153 -1.91 -3.62 -16.15
CA PRO A 153 -1.20 -4.42 -17.15
C PRO A 153 0.20 -3.86 -17.42
N ALA A 154 1.21 -4.72 -17.46
CA ALA A 154 2.52 -4.30 -17.95
C ALA A 154 2.44 -4.05 -19.46
N ASN A 155 3.19 -3.08 -19.96
CA ASN A 155 3.22 -2.74 -21.39
C ASN A 155 3.53 -3.98 -22.25
N GLY A 156 2.68 -4.27 -23.24
CA GLY A 156 2.83 -5.42 -24.13
C GLY A 156 2.36 -6.76 -23.56
N SER A 157 1.77 -6.79 -22.35
CA SER A 157 1.17 -8.01 -21.79
C SER A 157 -0.04 -8.44 -22.61
N SER A 158 -0.07 -9.71 -23.03
CA SER A 158 -1.18 -10.29 -23.79
C SER A 158 -1.86 -11.41 -23.00
N VAL A 159 -3.17 -11.53 -23.17
CA VAL A 159 -3.96 -12.62 -22.58
C VAL A 159 -3.93 -13.80 -23.56
N THR A 160 -3.39 -14.94 -23.13
CA THR A 160 -3.10 -16.10 -24.00
C THR A 160 -4.07 -17.28 -23.85
N PHE A 161 -5.15 -17.12 -23.08
CA PHE A 161 -6.15 -18.17 -22.87
C PHE A 161 -7.02 -18.41 -24.11
N LYS A 162 -7.38 -19.69 -24.36
CA LYS A 162 -8.18 -20.11 -25.52
C LYS A 162 -9.54 -19.43 -25.61
N ASP A 163 -10.15 -19.17 -24.46
CA ASP A 163 -11.46 -18.54 -24.30
C ASP A 163 -11.35 -17.07 -23.86
N SER A 164 -10.19 -16.45 -24.06
CA SER A 164 -9.98 -15.03 -23.74
C SER A 164 -10.97 -14.09 -24.44
N ALA A 165 -11.55 -14.51 -25.59
CA ALA A 165 -12.61 -13.77 -26.27
C ALA A 165 -13.90 -13.61 -25.42
N ALA A 166 -14.14 -14.50 -24.47
CA ALA A 166 -15.31 -14.46 -23.57
C ALA A 166 -15.10 -13.59 -22.31
N LEU A 167 -13.91 -13.01 -22.13
CA LEU A 167 -13.65 -12.05 -21.05
C LEU A 167 -14.35 -10.72 -21.32
N SER A 168 -14.95 -10.13 -20.29
CA SER A 168 -15.30 -8.71 -20.31
C SER A 168 -14.05 -7.83 -20.46
N SER A 169 -14.22 -6.55 -20.82
CA SER A 169 -13.10 -5.62 -20.99
C SER A 169 -12.28 -5.49 -19.69
N ASP A 170 -12.95 -5.21 -18.58
CA ASP A 170 -12.33 -5.10 -17.25
C ASP A 170 -11.61 -6.39 -16.86
N ALA A 171 -12.25 -7.55 -17.10
CA ALA A 171 -11.62 -8.83 -16.79
C ALA A 171 -10.39 -9.09 -17.66
N ARG A 172 -10.38 -8.65 -18.92
CA ARG A 172 -9.21 -8.78 -19.81
C ARG A 172 -8.04 -7.97 -19.28
N GLU A 173 -8.27 -6.75 -18.82
CA GLU A 173 -7.25 -5.91 -18.19
C GLU A 173 -6.74 -6.55 -16.90
N ALA A 174 -7.64 -7.00 -16.02
CA ALA A 174 -7.29 -7.65 -14.77
C ALA A 174 -6.46 -8.94 -14.98
N VAL A 175 -6.88 -9.79 -15.93
CA VAL A 175 -6.14 -11.01 -16.31
C VAL A 175 -4.76 -10.66 -16.87
N SER A 176 -4.64 -9.60 -17.68
CA SER A 176 -3.36 -9.15 -18.21
C SER A 176 -2.42 -8.67 -17.10
N ALA A 177 -2.93 -7.89 -16.14
CA ALA A 177 -2.20 -7.44 -14.96
C ALA A 177 -1.74 -8.58 -14.03
N LEU A 178 -2.40 -9.73 -14.11
CA LEU A 178 -2.16 -10.90 -13.27
C LEU A 178 -1.60 -12.12 -14.04
N SER A 179 -1.07 -11.90 -15.24
CA SER A 179 -0.62 -12.95 -16.17
C SER A 179 0.49 -13.88 -15.62
N GLY A 180 1.25 -13.45 -14.61
CA GLY A 180 2.24 -14.29 -13.90
C GLY A 180 1.72 -14.96 -12.62
N VAL A 181 0.53 -14.60 -12.15
CA VAL A 181 -0.10 -15.12 -10.92
C VAL A 181 -1.17 -16.16 -11.26
N ILE A 182 -1.92 -15.90 -12.33
CA ILE A 182 -3.02 -16.74 -12.79
C ILE A 182 -2.50 -17.79 -13.74
N SER A 183 -2.80 -19.05 -13.42
CA SER A 183 -2.67 -20.16 -14.36
C SER A 183 -4.04 -20.48 -14.96
N GLY A 184 -4.04 -20.90 -16.22
CA GLY A 184 -5.22 -21.51 -16.85
C GLY A 184 -5.44 -22.92 -16.29
N TYR A 185 -6.60 -23.50 -16.62
CA TYR A 185 -6.84 -24.92 -16.38
C TYR A 185 -6.04 -25.78 -17.37
N GLU A 186 -5.91 -27.08 -17.11
CA GLU A 186 -5.18 -28.03 -17.96
C GLU A 186 -5.65 -28.00 -19.43
N SER A 187 -6.91 -27.63 -19.67
CA SER A 187 -7.49 -27.45 -21.00
C SER A 187 -6.91 -26.26 -21.78
N GLY A 188 -6.14 -25.38 -21.14
CA GLY A 188 -5.68 -24.09 -21.68
C GLY A 188 -6.73 -22.98 -21.68
N ALA A 189 -7.88 -23.23 -21.04
CA ALA A 189 -8.95 -22.25 -20.85
C ALA A 189 -8.81 -21.49 -19.53
N PHE A 190 -9.31 -20.27 -19.48
CA PHE A 190 -9.46 -19.47 -18.26
C PHE A 190 -10.80 -19.75 -17.57
N LEU A 191 -11.87 -20.02 -18.32
CA LEU A 191 -13.26 -20.16 -17.87
C LEU A 191 -13.85 -18.89 -17.21
N PRO A 192 -14.05 -17.79 -17.97
CA PRO A 192 -14.48 -16.50 -17.40
C PRO A 192 -15.75 -16.55 -16.54
N ALA A 193 -16.76 -17.30 -16.97
CA ALA A 193 -18.03 -17.45 -16.27
C ALA A 193 -18.03 -18.59 -15.23
N GLY A 194 -16.97 -19.40 -15.19
CA GLY A 194 -16.82 -20.51 -14.24
C GLY A 194 -16.79 -19.98 -12.81
N LYS A 195 -17.36 -20.75 -11.88
CA LYS A 195 -17.30 -20.43 -10.44
C LYS A 195 -15.94 -20.82 -9.90
N ILE A 196 -15.41 -20.00 -9.00
CA ILE A 196 -14.13 -20.28 -8.34
C ILE A 196 -14.38 -20.86 -6.96
N THR A 197 -13.63 -21.90 -6.61
CA THR A 197 -13.65 -22.53 -5.29
C THR A 197 -12.99 -21.65 -4.24
N ARG A 198 -13.24 -21.92 -2.96
CA ARG A 198 -12.55 -21.25 -1.84
C ARG A 198 -11.03 -21.47 -1.90
N ALA A 199 -10.60 -22.68 -2.22
CA ALA A 199 -9.20 -23.03 -2.36
C ALA A 199 -8.51 -22.26 -3.50
N GLU A 200 -9.15 -22.17 -4.67
CA GLU A 200 -8.62 -21.37 -5.78
C GLU A 200 -8.56 -19.88 -5.43
N ALA A 201 -9.62 -19.33 -4.82
CA ALA A 201 -9.66 -17.93 -4.43
C ALA A 201 -8.54 -17.57 -3.44
N ILE A 202 -8.33 -18.38 -2.39
CA ILE A 202 -7.29 -18.10 -1.41
C ILE A 202 -5.88 -18.33 -1.97
N THR A 203 -5.71 -19.28 -2.89
CA THR A 203 -4.43 -19.49 -3.57
C THR A 203 -4.06 -18.29 -4.45
N LEU A 204 -5.02 -17.64 -5.11
CA LEU A 204 -4.75 -16.42 -5.86
C LEU A 204 -4.25 -15.29 -4.95
N VAL A 205 -4.85 -15.13 -3.77
CA VAL A 205 -4.38 -14.17 -2.75
C VAL A 205 -2.97 -14.56 -2.27
N ASP A 206 -2.74 -15.84 -1.99
CA ASP A 206 -1.46 -16.35 -1.52
C ASP A 206 -0.31 -16.10 -2.51
N ARG A 207 -0.54 -16.36 -3.80
CA ARG A 207 0.43 -16.10 -4.87
C ARG A 207 0.74 -14.63 -5.06
N LEU A 208 -0.21 -13.74 -4.74
CA LEU A 208 -0.02 -12.30 -4.83
C LEU A 208 0.80 -11.74 -3.67
N VAL A 209 0.72 -12.34 -2.48
CA VAL A 209 1.28 -11.81 -1.25
C VAL A 209 2.44 -12.68 -0.79
N SER A 210 3.66 -12.28 -1.13
CA SER A 210 4.88 -12.96 -0.66
C SER A 210 5.20 -12.60 0.79
N GLY A 211 5.05 -11.34 1.19
CA GLY A 211 5.24 -10.90 2.58
C GLY A 211 3.93 -10.45 3.23
N TYR A 212 3.58 -10.97 4.40
CA TYR A 212 2.39 -10.54 5.15
C TYR A 212 2.76 -10.28 6.61
N PHE A 213 2.78 -9.01 6.99
CA PHE A 213 3.17 -8.55 8.32
C PHE A 213 1.93 -8.03 9.05
N SER A 214 1.29 -8.93 9.80
CA SER A 214 0.01 -8.72 10.51
C SER A 214 0.15 -8.63 12.02
N VAL A 215 1.37 -8.77 12.55
CA VAL A 215 1.70 -8.61 13.97
C VAL A 215 2.82 -7.59 14.14
N SER A 216 2.79 -6.80 15.22
CA SER A 216 3.84 -5.85 15.54
C SER A 216 5.15 -6.57 15.84
N GLY A 217 6.28 -5.97 15.46
CA GLY A 217 7.59 -6.57 15.68
C GLY A 217 8.63 -6.15 14.64
N GLU A 218 9.83 -6.67 14.82
CA GLU A 218 10.97 -6.50 13.91
C GLU A 218 11.08 -7.72 12.97
N PHE A 219 11.24 -7.45 11.68
CA PHE A 219 11.32 -8.48 10.65
C PHE A 219 12.52 -8.20 9.73
N ALA A 220 13.40 -9.19 9.59
CA ALA A 220 14.41 -9.19 8.53
C ALA A 220 13.76 -9.66 7.23
N GLY A 221 13.71 -8.80 6.21
CA GLY A 221 12.96 -9.07 4.98
C GLY A 221 13.71 -9.90 3.95
N GLY A 222 15.01 -9.64 3.75
CA GLY A 222 15.79 -10.30 2.70
C GLY A 222 15.19 -10.08 1.30
N ASN A 223 15.36 -11.04 0.39
CA ASN A 223 14.78 -10.94 -0.96
C ASN A 223 13.33 -11.42 -0.98
N ILE A 224 12.40 -10.57 -1.39
CA ILE A 224 10.98 -10.88 -1.50
C ILE A 224 10.54 -10.72 -2.97
N ALA A 225 10.21 -11.83 -3.62
CA ALA A 225 9.96 -11.89 -5.07
C ALA A 225 8.66 -11.21 -5.51
N GLY A 226 7.64 -11.15 -4.65
CA GLY A 226 6.33 -10.60 -4.96
C GLY A 226 5.96 -9.41 -4.09
N ASN A 227 4.65 -9.22 -3.92
CA ASN A 227 4.16 -8.10 -3.14
C ASN A 227 4.27 -8.38 -1.64
N SER A 228 4.37 -7.31 -0.85
CA SER A 228 4.27 -7.40 0.61
C SER A 228 3.19 -6.48 1.16
N ILE A 229 2.55 -6.91 2.24
CA ILE A 229 1.54 -6.13 2.96
C ILE A 229 1.98 -5.97 4.41
N ILE A 230 1.98 -4.74 4.90
CA ILE A 230 2.06 -4.40 6.32
C ILE A 230 0.66 -3.95 6.74
N ASN A 231 -0.01 -4.78 7.54
CA ASN A 231 -1.42 -4.62 7.90
C ASN A 231 -1.64 -4.29 9.38
N THR A 232 -0.58 -3.94 10.11
CA THR A 232 -0.69 -3.58 11.52
C THR A 232 0.38 -2.57 11.91
N SER A 233 0.11 -1.82 12.98
CA SER A 233 1.05 -0.86 13.55
C SER A 233 2.24 -1.57 14.24
N GLY A 234 3.35 -0.85 14.37
CA GLY A 234 4.53 -1.30 15.11
C GLY A 234 5.37 -2.33 14.34
N VAL A 235 5.25 -2.36 13.02
CA VAL A 235 6.11 -3.19 12.17
C VAL A 235 7.38 -2.41 11.80
N LEU A 236 8.53 -3.02 12.09
CA LEU A 236 9.83 -2.61 11.61
C LEU A 236 10.32 -3.65 10.60
N LEU A 237 10.35 -3.30 9.32
CA LEU A 237 10.86 -4.15 8.25
C LEU A 237 12.28 -3.72 7.88
N LYS A 238 13.24 -4.63 8.02
CA LYS A 238 14.67 -4.37 7.84
C LYS A 238 15.26 -5.09 6.65
N GLU A 239 16.14 -4.41 5.92
CA GLU A 239 17.00 -5.01 4.89
C GLU A 239 16.21 -5.87 3.88
N ALA A 240 15.05 -5.38 3.45
CA ALA A 240 14.16 -6.08 2.55
C ALA A 240 14.34 -5.57 1.12
N ALA A 241 14.47 -6.46 0.15
CA ALA A 241 14.51 -6.14 -1.28
C ALA A 241 13.29 -6.75 -1.98
N LEU A 242 12.28 -5.92 -2.25
CA LEU A 242 11.02 -6.31 -2.86
C LEU A 242 11.07 -6.06 -4.37
N SER A 243 10.85 -7.10 -5.18
CA SER A 243 10.63 -6.92 -6.62
C SER A 243 9.21 -6.53 -6.99
N GLY A 244 8.24 -6.83 -6.12
CA GLY A 244 6.85 -6.42 -6.27
C GLY A 244 6.52 -5.09 -5.58
N ASN A 245 5.22 -4.90 -5.35
CA ASN A 245 4.67 -3.74 -4.64
C ASN A 245 4.72 -3.91 -3.12
N LEU A 246 4.71 -2.81 -2.39
CA LEU A 246 4.53 -2.76 -0.95
C LEU A 246 3.21 -2.08 -0.62
N TYR A 247 2.42 -2.64 0.28
CA TYR A 247 1.17 -2.06 0.74
C TYR A 247 1.24 -1.81 2.24
N LEU A 248 1.26 -0.54 2.64
CA LEU A 248 1.07 -0.09 4.02
C LEU A 248 -0.41 0.22 4.20
N THR A 249 -1.17 -0.75 4.70
CA THR A 249 -2.63 -0.77 4.54
C THR A 249 -3.39 -0.18 5.72
N ALA A 250 -4.70 -0.02 5.56
CA ALA A 250 -5.60 0.57 6.55
C ALA A 250 -5.51 -0.10 7.93
N GLY A 251 -5.13 -1.39 8.02
CA GLY A 251 -4.94 -2.08 9.29
C GLY A 251 -3.84 -1.49 10.20
N ILE A 252 -2.93 -0.66 9.67
CA ILE A 252 -1.99 0.15 10.50
C ILE A 252 -2.76 1.16 11.37
N GLY A 253 -3.97 1.55 10.96
CA GLY A 253 -4.76 2.58 11.65
C GLY A 253 -4.00 3.91 11.67
N SER A 254 -4.02 4.61 12.80
CA SER A 254 -3.22 5.84 13.03
C SER A 254 -1.85 5.56 13.65
N GLY A 255 -1.44 4.29 13.68
CA GLY A 255 -0.15 3.86 14.23
C GLY A 255 1.00 4.09 13.27
N GLU A 256 2.09 3.33 13.45
CA GLU A 256 3.32 3.50 12.67
C GLU A 256 3.84 2.23 12.00
N ALA A 257 4.60 2.43 10.94
CA ALA A 257 5.41 1.41 10.28
C ALA A 257 6.76 2.02 9.90
N THR A 258 7.83 1.24 10.06
CA THR A 258 9.19 1.65 9.79
C THR A 258 9.82 0.73 8.76
N LEU A 259 10.39 1.33 7.71
CA LEU A 259 11.19 0.64 6.70
C LEU A 259 12.64 1.09 6.88
N ASP A 260 13.54 0.14 7.14
CA ASP A 260 14.95 0.39 7.44
C ASP A 260 15.85 -0.43 6.50
N GLY A 261 16.57 0.24 5.61
CA GLY A 261 17.35 -0.44 4.56
C GLY A 261 16.47 -1.17 3.53
N VAL A 262 15.22 -0.74 3.33
CA VAL A 262 14.28 -1.43 2.43
C VAL A 262 14.38 -0.87 1.00
N THR A 263 14.43 -1.76 0.02
CA THR A 263 14.34 -1.45 -1.41
C THR A 263 13.02 -1.97 -1.98
N VAL A 264 12.21 -1.10 -2.58
CA VAL A 264 10.97 -1.47 -3.29
C VAL A 264 11.10 -1.09 -4.77
N LYS A 265 11.19 -2.10 -5.65
CA LYS A 265 11.26 -1.89 -7.10
C LYS A 265 9.90 -1.52 -7.70
N GLY A 266 8.83 -2.10 -7.16
CA GLY A 266 7.46 -1.80 -7.53
C GLY A 266 6.95 -0.50 -6.92
N HIS A 267 5.64 -0.43 -6.77
CA HIS A 267 4.95 0.71 -6.18
C HIS A 267 4.70 0.49 -4.69
N THR A 268 4.86 1.53 -3.88
CA THR A 268 4.50 1.53 -2.45
C THR A 268 3.18 2.29 -2.26
N PHE A 269 2.15 1.58 -1.84
CA PHE A 269 0.84 2.16 -1.54
C PHE A 269 0.72 2.39 -0.04
N VAL A 270 0.32 3.60 0.35
CA VAL A 270 0.16 3.99 1.75
C VAL A 270 -1.27 4.45 1.97
N SER A 271 -2.07 3.60 2.62
CA SER A 271 -3.43 3.91 3.07
C SER A 271 -3.59 3.82 4.59
N GLY A 272 -2.60 3.26 5.29
CA GLY A 272 -2.45 3.27 6.74
C GLY A 272 -1.44 4.31 7.25
N GLY A 273 -1.46 4.56 8.57
CA GLY A 273 -0.55 5.49 9.25
C GLY A 273 -1.22 6.75 9.80
N GLY A 274 -0.70 7.28 10.91
CA GLY A 274 -1.06 8.60 11.46
C GLY A 274 0.05 9.65 11.34
N GLU A 275 -0.02 10.68 12.19
CA GLU A 275 0.89 11.83 12.14
C GLU A 275 2.35 11.52 12.49
N ASN A 276 2.61 10.38 13.13
CA ASN A 276 3.96 9.92 13.51
C ASN A 276 4.48 8.77 12.63
N SER A 277 3.87 8.55 11.48
CA SER A 277 4.18 7.46 10.55
C SER A 277 4.10 7.98 9.14
N VAL A 278 4.74 7.45 8.12
CA VAL A 278 5.58 6.27 7.95
C VAL A 278 7.06 6.68 8.06
N ASN A 279 7.87 5.87 8.72
CA ASN A 279 9.31 6.14 8.88
C ASN A 279 10.11 5.37 7.83
N LEU A 280 10.94 6.07 7.07
CA LEU A 280 11.78 5.53 6.00
C LEU A 280 13.24 5.87 6.32
N ASN A 281 14.01 4.87 6.74
CA ASN A 281 15.44 5.00 7.00
C ASN A 281 16.25 4.25 5.96
N GLN A 282 17.25 4.91 5.38
CA GLN A 282 18.19 4.35 4.40
C GLN A 282 17.51 3.51 3.30
N SER A 283 16.30 3.88 2.88
CA SER A 283 15.46 3.06 2.01
C SER A 283 15.41 3.61 0.57
N MET A 284 15.16 2.74 -0.40
CA MET A 284 15.05 3.10 -1.82
C MET A 284 13.68 2.69 -2.36
N LEU A 285 12.83 3.65 -2.66
CA LEU A 285 11.47 3.40 -3.16
C LEU A 285 11.33 3.99 -4.57
N ASN A 286 10.76 3.23 -5.49
CA ASN A 286 10.52 3.73 -6.85
C ASN A 286 9.36 4.72 -6.86
N GLU A 287 8.13 4.23 -6.72
CA GLU A 287 6.94 5.08 -6.62
C GLU A 287 6.26 4.91 -5.26
N VAL A 288 5.74 5.99 -4.71
CA VAL A 288 4.95 6.01 -3.48
C VAL A 288 3.67 6.79 -3.73
N THR A 289 2.52 6.16 -3.49
CA THR A 289 1.23 6.86 -3.44
C THR A 289 0.67 6.80 -2.03
N VAL A 290 0.35 7.96 -1.49
CA VAL A 290 -0.39 8.08 -0.24
C VAL A 290 -1.84 8.42 -0.58
N ASP A 291 -2.76 7.54 -0.22
CA ASP A 291 -4.20 7.73 -0.37
C ASP A 291 -4.88 7.19 0.90
N ARG A 292 -4.85 8.00 1.95
CA ARG A 292 -5.55 7.73 3.20
C ARG A 292 -6.85 8.52 3.22
N LYS A 293 -7.98 7.82 3.12
CA LYS A 293 -9.31 8.45 3.11
C LYS A 293 -9.63 9.20 4.40
N GLU A 294 -9.17 8.70 5.54
CA GLU A 294 -9.47 9.27 6.85
C GLU A 294 -8.20 9.69 7.60
N GLY A 295 -7.94 11.00 7.63
CA GLY A 295 -6.83 11.58 8.39
C GLY A 295 -5.56 11.78 7.56
N ARG A 296 -4.48 12.11 8.25
CA ARG A 296 -3.23 12.57 7.67
C ARG A 296 -2.12 11.55 7.89
N VAL A 297 -1.27 11.38 6.87
CA VAL A 297 -0.08 10.52 6.94
C VAL A 297 1.18 11.37 6.88
N ARG A 298 2.15 11.09 7.75
CA ARG A 298 3.51 11.61 7.61
C ARG A 298 4.34 10.71 6.68
N LEU A 299 5.33 11.23 5.97
CA LEU A 299 6.40 10.42 5.40
C LEU A 299 7.68 11.04 5.93
N HIS A 300 8.35 10.34 6.84
CA HIS A 300 9.57 10.82 7.48
C HIS A 300 10.76 10.07 6.89
N LEU A 301 11.56 10.76 6.10
CA LEU A 301 12.73 10.21 5.43
C LEU A 301 13.98 10.57 6.23
N THR A 302 14.83 9.58 6.45
CA THR A 302 16.10 9.70 7.19
C THR A 302 17.23 8.94 6.50
N GLY A 303 18.47 9.24 6.90
CA GLY A 303 19.67 8.64 6.34
C GLY A 303 19.81 8.92 4.84
N THR A 304 20.15 7.89 4.06
CA THR A 304 20.33 8.00 2.61
C THR A 304 19.05 7.65 1.82
N THR A 305 17.87 7.85 2.42
CA THR A 305 16.60 7.46 1.80
C THR A 305 16.36 8.22 0.50
N ARG A 306 15.94 7.51 -0.54
CA ARG A 306 15.60 8.06 -1.86
C ARG A 306 14.25 7.54 -2.35
N ILE A 307 13.43 8.45 -2.88
CA ILE A 307 12.16 8.10 -3.52
C ILE A 307 12.10 8.72 -4.91
N ALA A 308 11.86 7.91 -5.95
CA ALA A 308 11.83 8.43 -7.33
C ALA A 308 10.55 9.23 -7.62
N LYS A 309 9.41 8.81 -7.07
CA LYS A 309 8.17 9.58 -7.18
C LYS A 309 7.28 9.44 -5.97
N VAL A 310 6.78 10.55 -5.45
CA VAL A 310 5.73 10.61 -4.42
C VAL A 310 4.50 11.26 -5.02
N THR A 311 3.33 10.64 -4.83
CA THR A 311 2.03 11.23 -5.12
C THR A 311 1.19 11.25 -3.84
N LEU A 312 0.82 12.43 -3.37
CA LEU A 312 -0.08 12.60 -2.23
C LEU A 312 -1.50 12.87 -2.72
N ASN A 313 -2.37 11.86 -2.63
CA ASN A 313 -3.80 11.92 -2.95
C ASN A 313 -4.68 12.18 -1.71
N SER A 314 -4.07 12.31 -0.54
CA SER A 314 -4.70 12.69 0.71
C SER A 314 -3.81 13.68 1.46
N ASP A 315 -4.34 14.28 2.53
CA ASP A 315 -3.58 15.23 3.33
C ASP A 315 -2.33 14.56 3.93
N GLY A 316 -1.21 15.27 3.90
CA GLY A 316 0.09 14.67 4.23
C GLY A 316 1.08 15.60 4.93
N LEU A 317 2.07 15.01 5.59
CA LEU A 317 3.25 15.68 6.13
C LEU A 317 4.50 15.03 5.56
N LEU A 318 5.28 15.73 4.75
CA LEU A 318 6.56 15.23 4.24
C LEU A 318 7.69 15.83 5.07
N GLU A 319 8.42 15.01 5.80
CA GLU A 319 9.59 15.42 6.60
C GLU A 319 10.84 14.76 6.01
N LEU A 320 11.72 15.57 5.44
CA LEU A 320 12.95 15.10 4.81
C LEU A 320 14.14 15.57 5.65
N ALA A 321 14.86 14.62 6.24
CA ALA A 321 16.11 14.89 6.96
C ALA A 321 17.29 15.09 5.98
N GLU A 322 18.44 15.52 6.53
CA GLU A 322 19.67 15.71 5.78
C GLU A 322 20.06 14.45 4.97
N GLY A 323 20.49 14.63 3.72
CA GLY A 323 20.95 13.55 2.83
C GLY A 323 19.83 12.81 2.09
N THR A 324 18.57 13.09 2.40
CA THR A 324 17.41 12.44 1.76
C THR A 324 16.99 13.15 0.47
N ILE A 325 16.43 12.38 -0.46
CA ILE A 325 16.07 12.87 -1.80
C ILE A 325 14.70 12.34 -2.21
N MET A 326 13.84 13.24 -2.70
CA MET A 326 12.69 12.89 -3.53
C MET A 326 12.90 13.45 -4.94
N GLU A 327 12.88 12.61 -5.97
CA GLU A 327 13.11 13.06 -7.35
C GLU A 327 11.89 13.85 -7.87
N GLN A 328 10.69 13.27 -7.74
CA GLN A 328 9.44 13.95 -8.10
C GLN A 328 8.42 13.85 -6.97
N VAL A 329 7.75 14.95 -6.67
CA VAL A 329 6.64 15.03 -5.72
C VAL A 329 5.45 15.69 -6.40
N VAL A 330 4.29 15.04 -6.36
CA VAL A 330 3.02 15.55 -6.87
C VAL A 330 2.02 15.58 -5.73
N LEU A 331 1.48 16.76 -5.44
CA LEU A 331 0.48 16.97 -4.41
C LEU A 331 -0.88 17.21 -5.05
N ASN A 332 -1.84 16.33 -4.74
CA ASN A 332 -3.25 16.47 -5.10
C ASN A 332 -4.12 16.87 -3.90
N HIS A 333 -3.53 16.95 -2.71
CA HIS A 333 -4.18 17.34 -1.46
C HIS A 333 -3.23 18.19 -0.61
N LYS A 334 -3.77 18.82 0.44
CA LYS A 334 -3.02 19.72 1.31
C LYS A 334 -1.82 18.98 1.93
N ALA A 335 -0.64 19.58 1.84
CA ALA A 335 0.54 19.04 2.50
C ALA A 335 1.24 20.07 3.39
N GLU A 336 2.03 19.56 4.32
CA GLU A 336 3.11 20.32 4.93
C GLU A 336 4.40 19.63 4.54
N ILE A 337 5.39 20.39 4.12
CA ILE A 337 6.69 19.89 3.73
C ILE A 337 7.71 20.57 4.64
N LYS A 338 8.52 19.77 5.34
CA LYS A 338 9.65 20.22 6.14
C LYS A 338 10.93 19.66 5.54
N LEU A 339 11.82 20.56 5.13
CA LEU A 339 13.09 20.22 4.49
C LEU A 339 14.26 20.61 5.39
N ALA A 340 14.96 19.64 5.94
CA ALA A 340 16.23 19.89 6.61
C ALA A 340 17.29 20.41 5.63
N SER A 341 18.33 21.07 6.14
CA SER A 341 19.48 21.43 5.31
C SER A 341 20.09 20.17 4.69
N GLY A 342 20.42 20.22 3.40
CA GLY A 342 20.94 19.06 2.65
C GLY A 342 19.88 18.06 2.17
N ALA A 343 18.61 18.20 2.56
CA ALA A 343 17.50 17.47 1.94
C ALA A 343 17.16 18.05 0.56
N LYS A 344 16.66 17.22 -0.37
CA LYS A 344 16.37 17.65 -1.74
C LYS A 344 15.03 17.14 -2.27
N ILE A 345 14.31 18.02 -2.95
CA ILE A 345 13.22 17.67 -3.88
C ILE A 345 13.58 18.17 -5.27
N ASN A 346 13.75 17.29 -6.26
CA ASN A 346 14.16 17.76 -7.60
C ASN A 346 13.01 18.41 -8.38
N SER A 347 11.80 17.85 -8.30
CA SER A 347 10.59 18.44 -8.87
C SER A 347 9.42 18.34 -7.90
N LEU A 348 8.82 19.48 -7.55
CA LEU A 348 7.62 19.58 -6.73
C LEU A 348 6.49 20.22 -7.54
N VAL A 349 5.40 19.49 -7.72
CA VAL A 349 4.18 19.96 -8.37
C VAL A 349 3.05 19.99 -7.35
N ILE A 350 2.45 21.16 -7.17
CA ILE A 350 1.35 21.39 -6.23
C ILE A 350 0.11 21.72 -7.06
N ASN A 351 -0.73 20.69 -7.31
CA ASN A 351 -1.91 20.82 -8.15
C ASN A 351 -3.00 21.64 -7.46
N GLU A 352 -3.96 22.15 -8.22
CA GLU A 352 -5.01 23.07 -7.76
C GLU A 352 -5.70 22.65 -6.45
N SER A 353 -5.97 21.35 -6.29
CA SER A 353 -6.62 20.76 -5.11
C SER A 353 -5.77 20.77 -3.83
N ALA A 354 -4.47 21.00 -3.92
CA ALA A 354 -3.53 21.00 -2.78
C ALA A 354 -3.42 22.38 -2.08
N ALA A 355 -4.56 23.05 -1.89
CA ALA A 355 -4.62 24.39 -1.31
C ALA A 355 -4.07 24.43 0.12
N ASN A 356 -3.53 25.59 0.50
CA ASN A 356 -2.94 25.85 1.82
C ASN A 356 -1.75 24.92 2.17
N THR A 357 -1.04 24.44 1.15
CA THR A 357 0.18 23.67 1.35
C THR A 357 1.29 24.57 1.89
N SER A 358 1.97 24.14 2.95
CA SER A 358 3.07 24.90 3.57
C SER A 358 4.40 24.19 3.39
N ILE A 359 5.39 24.89 2.84
CA ILE A 359 6.77 24.42 2.66
C ILE A 359 7.66 25.21 3.60
N THR A 360 8.45 24.51 4.41
CA THR A 360 9.35 25.14 5.39
C THR A 360 10.71 24.45 5.40
N GLY A 361 11.73 25.19 5.85
CA GLY A 361 13.08 24.67 6.07
C GLY A 361 14.12 25.20 5.08
N ALA A 362 15.26 24.53 5.06
CA ALA A 362 16.50 24.97 4.41
C ALA A 362 17.04 23.99 3.35
N GLY A 363 16.26 22.97 2.98
CA GLY A 363 16.60 22.06 1.88
C GLY A 363 16.34 22.66 0.50
N ASP A 364 16.81 21.96 -0.53
CA ASP A 364 16.77 22.42 -1.92
C ASP A 364 15.53 21.91 -2.66
N ILE A 365 14.92 22.76 -3.49
CA ILE A 365 13.82 22.39 -4.40
C ILE A 365 14.19 22.74 -5.84
N GLY A 366 14.62 21.78 -6.65
CA GLY A 366 15.11 22.04 -8.01
C GLY A 366 14.10 22.79 -8.88
N SER A 367 12.87 22.31 -8.96
CA SER A 367 11.74 22.93 -9.66
C SER A 367 10.48 22.89 -8.80
N LEU A 368 9.78 24.01 -8.71
CA LEU A 368 8.52 24.16 -7.98
C LEU A 368 7.45 24.74 -8.91
N ILE A 369 6.38 23.97 -9.14
CA ILE A 369 5.19 24.39 -9.89
C ILE A 369 4.03 24.48 -8.90
N VAL A 370 3.44 25.67 -8.76
CA VAL A 370 2.32 25.95 -7.86
C VAL A 370 1.08 26.30 -8.66
N GLN A 371 0.05 25.47 -8.55
CA GLN A 371 -1.27 25.72 -9.12
C GLN A 371 -2.32 25.98 -8.03
N ALA A 372 -2.09 25.51 -6.80
CA ALA A 372 -2.99 25.71 -5.68
C ALA A 372 -2.92 27.12 -5.08
N SER A 373 -4.01 27.54 -4.43
CA SER A 373 -4.09 28.77 -3.64
C SER A 373 -3.54 28.57 -2.22
N GLY A 374 -3.14 29.67 -1.57
CA GLY A 374 -2.73 29.64 -0.16
C GLY A 374 -1.39 28.96 0.11
N VAL A 375 -0.61 28.63 -0.92
CA VAL A 375 0.68 27.94 -0.77
C VAL A 375 1.72 28.89 -0.19
N THR A 376 2.45 28.46 0.84
CA THR A 376 3.51 29.27 1.46
C THR A 376 4.86 28.57 1.38
N LEU A 377 5.92 29.32 1.12
CA LEU A 377 7.31 28.88 1.23
C LEU A 377 8.02 29.73 2.29
N ASN A 378 8.42 29.13 3.41
CA ASN A 378 9.03 29.80 4.56
C ASN A 378 8.21 31.02 5.02
N GLY A 379 6.89 30.85 5.11
CA GLY A 379 5.94 31.90 5.50
C GLY A 379 5.60 32.92 4.39
N LYS A 380 6.30 32.90 3.26
CA LYS A 380 5.98 33.76 2.11
C LYS A 380 4.94 33.11 1.22
N LEU A 381 3.83 33.81 0.97
CA LEU A 381 2.78 33.36 0.05
C LEU A 381 3.28 33.29 -1.40
N LEU A 382 2.94 32.20 -2.10
CA LEU A 382 3.17 31.99 -3.52
C LEU A 382 1.83 32.07 -4.27
N ALA A 383 1.83 32.71 -5.44
CA ALA A 383 0.63 32.84 -6.25
C ALA A 383 0.40 31.58 -7.10
N PRO A 384 -0.86 31.18 -7.38
CA PRO A 384 -1.15 30.19 -8.42
C PRO A 384 -0.50 30.57 -9.78
N GLY A 385 0.00 29.57 -10.51
CA GLY A 385 0.78 29.75 -11.73
C GLY A 385 2.26 30.00 -11.51
N THR A 386 2.74 30.06 -10.26
CA THR A 386 4.17 30.24 -9.97
C THR A 386 4.96 29.03 -10.45
N THR A 387 6.00 29.27 -11.25
CA THR A 387 7.04 28.29 -11.58
C THR A 387 8.37 28.85 -11.11
N VAL A 388 9.06 28.15 -10.21
CA VAL A 388 10.38 28.55 -9.69
C VAL A 388 11.37 27.43 -9.96
N VAL A 389 12.57 27.78 -10.41
CA VAL A 389 13.73 26.89 -10.39
C VAL A 389 14.61 27.34 -9.23
N ILE A 390 14.71 26.54 -8.15
CA ILE A 390 15.52 26.88 -6.97
C ILE A 390 16.75 25.95 -6.96
N GLY A 391 17.82 26.41 -7.62
CA GLY A 391 19.13 25.81 -7.48
C GLY A 391 19.87 26.48 -6.33
N GLY A 392 20.02 25.78 -5.20
CA GLY A 392 20.92 26.04 -4.07
C GLY A 392 21.39 27.48 -3.84
N ALA A 393 20.94 28.06 -2.71
CA ALA A 393 21.12 29.43 -2.23
C ALA A 393 20.03 30.42 -2.69
N ALA A 394 19.40 31.04 -1.69
CA ALA A 394 18.25 31.92 -1.83
C ALA A 394 18.46 33.01 -2.89
N ALA A 395 17.79 32.88 -4.04
CA ALA A 395 17.56 34.00 -4.93
C ALA A 395 16.49 34.89 -4.29
N CYS A 396 16.96 36.02 -3.75
CA CYS A 396 16.16 37.10 -3.22
C CYS A 396 15.01 37.44 -4.17
N GLY A 397 13.77 37.30 -3.69
CA GLY A 397 12.61 37.76 -4.42
C GLY A 397 12.45 39.27 -4.25
N SER A 398 12.84 40.04 -5.27
CA SER A 398 12.36 41.41 -5.44
C SER A 398 11.63 41.55 -6.76
N ALA A 399 10.41 42.09 -6.68
CA ALA A 399 9.68 42.64 -7.80
C ALA A 399 10.53 43.65 -8.59
N ASN A 400 10.21 43.81 -9.87
CA ASN A 400 10.79 44.71 -10.87
C ASN A 400 12.09 44.28 -11.55
N CYS A 401 11.97 43.41 -12.55
CA CYS A 401 12.77 43.51 -13.77
C CYS A 401 11.87 44.05 -14.90
N HIS A 402 11.72 45.37 -14.95
CA HIS A 402 11.31 46.06 -16.17
C HIS A 402 12.49 46.05 -17.13
N HIS A 403 12.30 45.42 -18.29
CA HIS A 403 13.20 45.51 -19.42
C HIS A 403 13.16 46.95 -19.96
N ARG A 404 14.05 47.83 -19.48
CA ARG A 404 14.31 49.13 -20.10
C ARG A 404 15.43 48.99 -21.12
N SER A 405 15.02 48.96 -22.39
CA SER A 405 15.87 49.33 -23.52
C SER A 405 16.14 50.83 -23.47
N GLY A 406 17.41 51.22 -23.44
CA GLY A 406 17.83 52.59 -23.76
C GLY A 406 18.88 53.16 -22.82
N GLU A 407 20.16 52.98 -23.17
CA GLU A 407 21.20 53.94 -22.81
C GLU A 407 21.88 54.46 -24.07
N ARG A 408 21.62 55.74 -24.37
CA ARG A 408 22.49 56.60 -25.17
C ARG A 408 23.33 57.43 -24.22
N ARG A 409 24.65 57.49 -24.46
CA ARG A 409 25.59 58.62 -24.27
C ARG A 409 27.02 58.05 -24.45
N ILE A 410 28.04 58.64 -25.09
CA ILE A 410 28.38 59.98 -25.59
C ILE A 410 29.45 59.84 -26.71
N ILE A 411 29.28 60.63 -27.77
CA ILE A 411 30.24 61.37 -28.61
C ILE A 411 31.75 61.05 -28.45
N ARG A 412 32.38 60.62 -29.55
CA ARG A 412 33.66 61.18 -30.07
C ARG A 412 33.65 61.18 -31.60
N ARG A 413 33.87 62.36 -32.19
CA ARG A 413 34.33 62.56 -33.57
C ARG A 413 35.79 62.11 -33.64
N ASP A 414 36.19 61.47 -34.74
CA ASP A 414 37.18 62.06 -35.65
C ASP A 414 37.26 61.32 -36.99
N THR A 415 37.29 62.16 -38.03
CA THR A 415 37.96 62.07 -39.33
C THR A 415 37.79 60.85 -40.28
N ASN A 416 37.04 61.14 -41.36
CA ASN A 416 37.53 61.32 -42.74
C ASN A 416 37.79 60.10 -43.68
N SER A 417 37.47 60.36 -44.96
CA SER A 417 37.63 59.56 -46.19
C SER A 417 36.55 58.49 -46.43
N GLY A 418 35.89 58.36 -47.58
CA GLY A 418 36.04 59.01 -48.89
C GLY A 418 35.46 58.06 -49.95
N ALA A 419 34.91 58.62 -51.03
CA ALA A 419 34.49 57.96 -52.28
C ALA A 419 33.22 57.07 -52.26
N ASN A 420 32.42 56.95 -53.32
CA ASN A 420 32.10 57.77 -54.51
C ASN A 420 30.93 57.04 -55.21
N SER A 421 30.13 57.79 -55.97
CA SER A 421 29.41 57.39 -57.20
C SER A 421 28.37 56.23 -57.15
N SER A 422 27.09 56.54 -57.39
CA SER A 422 26.36 56.34 -58.68
C SER A 422 25.96 54.88 -58.97
N SER A 423 24.89 54.51 -59.66
CA SER A 423 23.65 55.09 -60.15
C SER A 423 22.94 53.94 -60.87
N ASN A 424 21.61 53.93 -60.81
CA ASN A 424 20.68 53.52 -61.87
C ASN A 424 20.62 52.08 -62.44
N ARG A 425 19.37 51.60 -62.46
CA ARG A 425 18.66 50.88 -63.55
C ARG A 425 19.15 49.49 -63.95
N ARG A 426 18.26 48.51 -63.77
CA ARG A 426 17.40 48.02 -64.88
C ARG A 426 16.27 47.13 -64.36
N ALA A 427 15.05 47.48 -64.76
CA ALA A 427 13.90 46.58 -64.80
C ALA A 427 13.98 45.72 -66.07
N GLY A 428 13.45 44.50 -66.01
CA GLY A 428 13.32 43.64 -67.17
C GLY A 428 12.68 42.29 -66.86
N ARG A 429 11.34 42.29 -66.91
CA ARG A 429 10.39 41.16 -67.03
C ARG A 429 10.08 40.30 -65.81
#